data_AF-A0A3M9X419-F1
#
_entry.id   AF-A0A3M9X419-F1
#
_cell.length_a   1.000
_cell.length_b   1.000
_cell.length_c   1.000
_cell.angle_alpha   90.00
_cell.angle_beta   90.00
_cell.angle_gamma   90.00
#
_symmetry.space_group_name_H-M   'P 1'
#
loop_
_entity.id
_entity.type
_entity.pdbx_description
1 polymer ?
#
loop_
_entity_poly.entity_id
_entity_poly.type
_entity_poly.pdbx_seq_one_letter_code
_entity_poly.pdbx_strand_id
1 'polypeptide(L)' 'MTKLSDLGPPVTATRQGYSPKEGEHFSTCPVCGQPVDMRDLKQVIWHDKPVHERLDIDA' A
#
# COMPACT_ATOMS: atom_id res chain seq x y z
N MET A 1 -3.05 -9.29 -12.61
CA MET A 1 -3.45 -9.04 -11.21
C MET A 1 -2.51 -9.75 -10.26
N THR A 2 -1.64 -8.99 -9.62
CA THR A 2 -0.72 -9.45 -8.58
C THR A 2 -1.45 -9.42 -7.23
N LYS A 3 -1.36 -10.49 -6.42
CA LYS A 3 -1.93 -10.48 -5.08
C LYS A 3 -1.02 -9.76 -4.10
N LEU A 4 -1.60 -9.13 -3.09
CA LEU A 4 -0.79 -8.56 -2.00
C LEU A 4 0.04 -9.64 -1.29
N SER A 5 -0.51 -10.86 -1.20
CA SER A 5 0.19 -12.02 -0.64
C SER A 5 1.41 -12.47 -1.47
N ASP A 6 1.44 -12.19 -2.78
CA ASP A 6 2.59 -12.53 -3.65
C ASP A 6 3.81 -11.63 -3.38
N LEU A 7 3.63 -10.49 -2.70
CA LEU A 7 4.70 -9.53 -2.40
C LEU A 7 5.54 -9.91 -1.16
N GLY A 8 5.32 -11.10 -0.58
CA GLY A 8 6.06 -11.61 0.58
C GLY A 8 5.38 -11.33 1.92
N PRO A 9 6.05 -11.54 3.08
CA PRO A 9 5.49 -11.33 4.42
C PRO A 9 5.34 -9.83 4.79
N PRO A 10 4.34 -9.43 5.61
CA PRO A 10 4.05 -8.04 5.96
C PRO A 10 5.29 -7.28 6.45
N VAL A 11 5.56 -6.12 5.87
CA VAL A 11 6.59 -5.20 6.38
C VAL A 11 5.90 -3.96 6.90
N THR A 12 5.54 -4.00 8.18
CA THR A 12 4.93 -2.87 8.88
C THR A 12 6.03 -2.03 9.51
N ALA A 13 6.13 -0.77 9.11
CA ALA A 13 6.99 0.18 9.79
C ALA A 13 6.30 0.72 11.07
N THR A 14 7.07 0.86 12.15
CA THR A 14 6.58 1.55 13.35
C THR A 14 6.64 3.05 13.13
N ARG A 15 5.48 3.70 13.02
CA ARG A 15 5.41 5.16 12.89
C ARG A 15 5.78 5.81 14.22
N GLN A 16 6.65 6.83 14.20
CA GLN A 16 6.95 7.66 15.38
C GLN A 16 6.13 8.95 15.32
N GLY A 17 5.37 9.26 16.38
CA GLY A 17 4.62 10.52 16.50
C GLY A 17 3.10 10.37 16.40
N TYR A 18 2.44 11.37 15.80
CA TYR A 18 0.98 11.45 15.68
C TYR A 18 0.39 10.20 15.00
N SER A 19 -0.67 9.64 15.60
CA SER A 19 -1.48 8.56 15.02
C SER A 19 -2.67 9.17 14.27
N PRO A 20 -2.66 9.19 12.93
CA PRO A 20 -3.78 9.71 12.14
C PRO A 20 -5.02 8.83 12.30
N LYS A 21 -6.19 9.39 11.98
CA LYS A 21 -7.43 8.60 11.88
C LYS A 21 -7.28 7.58 10.74
N GLU A 22 -7.96 6.44 10.82
CA GLU A 22 -7.82 5.34 9.85
C GLU A 22 -7.86 5.78 8.38
N GLY A 23 -8.71 6.75 8.01
CA GLY A 23 -8.79 7.25 6.63
C GLY A 23 -7.55 8.00 6.14
N GLU A 24 -6.75 8.58 7.04
CA GLU A 24 -5.55 9.36 6.71
C GLU A 24 -4.31 8.47 6.46
N HIS A 25 -4.44 7.15 6.64
CA HIS A 25 -3.38 6.18 6.32
C HIS A 25 -3.36 5.81 4.83
N PHE A 26 -4.42 6.12 4.09
CA PHE A 26 -4.53 5.77 2.69
C PHE A 26 -4.13 6.94 1.78
N SER A 27 -3.35 6.65 0.74
CA SER A 27 -3.09 7.57 -0.36
C SER A 27 -3.61 6.99 -1.67
N THR A 28 -4.19 7.82 -2.53
CA THR A 28 -4.66 7.34 -3.84
C THR A 28 -3.49 7.33 -4.82
N CYS A 29 -3.19 6.16 -5.41
CA CYS A 29 -2.18 6.06 -6.44
C CYS A 29 -2.61 6.85 -7.70
N PRO A 30 -1.77 7.75 -8.23
CA PRO A 30 -2.10 8.52 -9.43
C PRO A 30 -2.07 7.69 -10.73
N VAL A 31 -1.42 6.52 -10.72
CA VAL A 31 -1.27 5.66 -11.90
C VAL A 31 -2.49 4.76 -12.11
N CYS A 32 -2.92 4.06 -11.07
CA CYS A 32 -3.99 3.05 -11.17
C CYS A 32 -5.25 3.39 -10.35
N GLY A 33 -5.26 4.51 -9.62
CA GLY A 33 -6.39 4.98 -8.81
C GLY A 33 -6.69 4.12 -7.58
N GLN A 34 -5.82 3.19 -7.22
CA GLN A 34 -6.01 2.32 -6.06
C GLN A 34 -5.67 3.07 -4.75
N PRO A 35 -6.48 2.94 -3.68
CA PRO A 35 -6.06 3.37 -2.35
C PRO A 35 -4.93 2.47 -1.85
N VAL A 36 -3.82 3.09 -1.45
CA VAL A 36 -2.59 2.47 -0.96
C VAL A 36 -2.50 2.70 0.53
N ASP A 37 -2.42 1.64 1.33
CA ASP A 37 -2.18 1.77 2.77
C ASP A 37 -0.70 2.13 3.00
N MET A 38 -0.43 3.35 3.46
CA MET A 38 0.91 3.87 3.70
C MET A 38 1.62 3.18 4.88
N ARG A 39 0.92 2.36 5.67
CA ARG A 39 1.50 1.51 6.72
C ARG A 39 2.06 0.20 6.17
N ASP A 40 1.54 -0.26 5.03
CA ASP A 40 1.96 -1.48 4.36
C ASP A 40 3.01 -1.16 3.30
N LEU A 41 4.29 -1.32 3.68
CA LEU A 41 5.40 -0.98 2.80
C LEU A 41 5.39 -1.80 1.49
N LYS A 42 4.77 -2.97 1.44
CA LYS A 42 4.65 -3.72 0.18
C LYS A 42 3.83 -2.96 -0.84
N GLN A 43 2.71 -2.39 -0.40
CA GLN A 43 1.85 -1.60 -1.26
C GLN A 43 2.59 -0.34 -1.70
N VAL A 44 3.29 0.34 -0.78
CA VAL A 44 4.09 1.52 -1.11
C VAL A 44 5.15 1.20 -2.16
N ILE A 45 5.96 0.14 -1.94
CA ILE A 45 7.03 -0.27 -2.87
C ILE A 45 6.47 -0.71 -4.22
N TRP A 46 5.31 -1.37 -4.26
CA TRP A 46 4.66 -1.74 -5.51
C TRP A 46 4.23 -0.52 -6.31
N HIS A 47 3.63 0.47 -5.64
CA HIS A 47 3.10 1.68 -6.29
C HIS A 47 4.16 2.74 -6.58
N ASP A 48 5.38 2.61 -6.04
CA ASP A 48 6.55 3.40 -6.44
C ASP A 48 7.02 3.06 -7.87
N LYS A 49 6.64 1.89 -8.41
CA LYS A 49 6.96 1.51 -9.79
C LYS A 49 6.18 2.40 -10.78
N PRO A 50 6.83 2.92 -11.85
CA PRO A 50 6.18 3.81 -12.82
C PRO A 50 5.05 3.13 -13.62
N VAL A 51 5.13 1.81 -13.79
CA VAL A 51 4.10 1.00 -14.43
C VAL A 51 3.82 -0.20 -13.53
N HIS A 52 2.57 -0.33 -13.10
CA HIS A 52 2.10 -1.42 -12.26
C HIS A 52 0.60 -1.62 -12.45
N GLU A 53 0.12 -2.84 -12.22
CA GLU A 53 -1.31 -3.14 -12.14
C GLU A 53 -1.84 -2.93 -10.73
N ARG A 54 -3.18 -2.83 -10.60
CA ARG A 54 -3.87 -2.87 -9.32
C ARG A 54 -3.54 -4.15 -8.56
N LEU A 55 -3.30 -4.04 -7.26
CA LEU A 55 -3.14 -5.21 -6.40
C LEU A 55 -4.51 -5.80 -6.08
N ASP A 56 -4.60 -7.11 -6.10
CA ASP A 56 -5.69 -7.85 -5.49
C ASP A 56 -5.46 -7.84 -3.98
N ILE A 57 -6.25 -7.05 -3.26
CA ILE A 57 -6.22 -7.00 -1.79
C ILE A 57 -6.98 -8.24 -1.34
N ASP A 58 -6.23 -9.30 -1.02
CA ASP A 58 -6.80 -10.55 -0.48
C ASP A 58 -7.68 -10.20 0.74
N ALA A 59 -8.97 -10.54 0.67
CA ALA A 59 -9.98 -10.22 1.70
C ALA A 59 -9.85 -11.10 2.95
#